data_AF-A0A5C5YU39-F1
#
_entry.id   AF-A0A5C5YU39-F1
#
_cell.length_a   1.000
_cell.length_b   1.000
_cell.length_c   1.000
_cell.angle_alpha   90.00
_cell.angle_beta   90.00
_cell.angle_gamma   90.00
#
_symmetry.space_group_name_H-M   'P 1'
#
loop_
_entity.id
_entity.type
_entity.pdbx_description
1 polymer ?
#
loop_
_entity_poly.entity_id
_entity_poly.type
_entity_poly.pdbx_seq_one_letter_code
_entity_poly.pdbx_strand_id
1 'polypeptide(L)'
;MSCTKVFLWAVAATFVASAATADILIDPDVNNGSFEYAGGVLNTTKIQVWDGTPDIDNWSVWTEMSTAEDDSGVQNTGNASDGTMIAFMQGGNAMYNMTSWVPSAGDEFYFSWDHVLRGDRAHTVSLVYDAGGVITSLTASETPSTGVVETIANTYIVPSGSPLIGNTVGLGVVSPGAYPEIDNFILTVNEVAPVDGDVDGDRDVDLDDYIIIRDNFRLSPATKGQGDLTGADVVDFQDFLFWKSNAPQSALDGLAALGGPVPEPASALLCLASAALLPRRRRA
;
A
#
# COMPACT_ATOMS: atom_id res chain seq x y z
N MET A 1 -10.98 -61.65 13.72
CA MET A 1 -11.36 -60.29 13.28
C MET A 1 -10.18 -59.37 13.54
N SER A 2 -9.40 -59.06 12.51
CA SER A 2 -8.23 -58.17 12.63
C SER A 2 -8.63 -56.79 12.09
N CYS A 3 -8.50 -55.76 12.92
CA CYS A 3 -8.91 -54.40 12.64
C CYS A 3 -7.73 -53.64 12.02
N THR A 4 -7.75 -53.42 10.71
CA THR A 4 -6.71 -52.70 9.99
C THR A 4 -6.85 -51.21 10.24
N LYS A 5 -5.95 -50.63 11.03
CA LYS A 5 -5.86 -49.17 11.23
C LYS A 5 -5.26 -48.53 9.98
N VAL A 6 -6.07 -47.78 9.24
CA VAL A 6 -5.61 -46.92 8.15
C VAL A 6 -5.04 -45.65 8.78
N PHE A 7 -3.72 -45.45 8.68
CA PHE A 7 -3.06 -44.20 9.03
C PHE A 7 -3.22 -43.24 7.86
N LEU A 8 -4.06 -42.21 8.01
CA LEU A 8 -4.02 -41.03 7.14
C LEU A 8 -2.80 -40.19 7.53
N TRP A 9 -1.83 -40.10 6.62
CA TRP A 9 -0.75 -39.12 6.74
C TRP A 9 -1.25 -37.79 6.19
N ALA A 10 -1.38 -36.77 7.04
CA ALA A 10 -1.60 -35.41 6.59
C ALA A 10 -0.30 -34.90 5.96
N VAL A 11 -0.30 -34.69 4.64
CA VAL A 11 0.77 -33.98 3.95
C VAL A 11 0.54 -32.50 4.20
N ALA A 12 1.32 -31.90 5.10
CA ALA A 12 1.35 -30.45 5.24
C ALA A 12 2.04 -29.87 3.99
N ALA A 13 1.25 -29.33 3.07
CA ALA A 13 1.78 -28.54 1.96
C ALA A 13 2.29 -27.21 2.52
N THR A 14 3.61 -27.03 2.55
CA THR A 14 4.21 -25.73 2.85
C THR A 14 4.10 -24.88 1.59
N PHE A 15 3.18 -23.91 1.58
CA PHE A 15 3.14 -22.91 0.53
C PHE A 15 4.28 -21.93 0.75
N VAL A 16 5.23 -21.90 -0.18
CA VAL A 16 6.23 -20.83 -0.24
C VAL A 16 5.55 -19.71 -1.02
N ALA A 17 5.12 -18.66 -0.32
CA ALA A 17 4.65 -17.45 -1.00
C ALA A 17 5.83 -16.90 -1.81
N SER A 18 5.63 -16.69 -3.12
CA SER A 18 6.57 -15.90 -3.91
C SER A 18 6.59 -14.50 -3.29
N ALA A 19 7.75 -13.98 -2.94
CA ALA A 19 7.86 -12.57 -2.62
C ALA A 19 7.36 -11.78 -3.83
N ALA A 20 6.42 -10.85 -3.61
CA ALA A 20 6.04 -9.90 -4.64
C ALA A 20 7.30 -9.11 -5.02
N THR A 21 7.52 -8.92 -6.32
CA THR A 21 8.57 -8.03 -6.81
C THR A 21 8.11 -6.60 -6.58
N ALA A 22 8.91 -5.82 -5.85
CA ALA A 22 8.66 -4.40 -5.67
C ALA A 22 8.64 -3.67 -7.02
N ASP A 23 7.66 -2.80 -7.23
CA ASP A 23 7.66 -1.89 -8.37
C ASP A 23 8.62 -0.73 -8.07
N ILE A 24 9.47 -0.41 -9.06
CA ILE A 24 10.41 0.70 -8.97
C ILE A 24 9.72 1.95 -9.53
N LEU A 25 9.58 2.96 -8.68
CA LEU A 25 8.92 4.21 -9.02
C LEU A 25 9.92 5.35 -9.27
N ILE A 26 11.03 5.35 -8.53
CA ILE A 26 12.18 6.25 -8.74
C ILE A 26 13.45 5.42 -8.52
N ASP A 27 14.39 5.47 -9.45
CA ASP A 27 15.77 5.00 -9.31
C ASP A 27 16.64 5.74 -10.37
N PRO A 28 17.93 5.41 -10.55
CA PRO A 28 18.74 6.04 -11.59
C PRO A 28 18.18 5.96 -13.01
N ASP A 29 17.48 4.88 -13.35
CA ASP A 29 16.97 4.60 -14.70
C ASP A 29 15.47 4.98 -14.86
N VAL A 30 14.74 5.10 -13.75
CA VAL A 30 13.30 5.39 -13.67
C VAL A 30 13.11 6.70 -12.92
N ASN A 31 12.53 7.70 -13.60
CA ASN A 31 12.32 9.04 -13.04
C ASN A 31 13.60 9.72 -12.50
N ASN A 32 14.77 9.40 -13.05
CA ASN A 32 16.00 10.20 -12.91
C ASN A 32 16.44 10.43 -11.44
N GLY A 33 16.46 9.37 -10.63
CA GLY A 33 16.85 9.42 -9.22
C GLY A 33 18.30 9.83 -8.97
N SER A 34 19.20 9.69 -9.96
CA SER A 34 20.60 10.13 -9.92
C SER A 34 20.88 11.43 -10.67
N PHE A 35 19.84 12.15 -11.13
CA PHE A 35 19.98 13.49 -11.72
C PHE A 35 20.86 13.58 -12.98
N GLU A 36 21.09 12.47 -13.67
CA GLU A 36 21.94 12.39 -14.85
C GLU A 36 21.30 13.00 -16.10
N TYR A 37 19.97 13.21 -16.12
CA TYR A 37 19.26 13.67 -17.31
C TYR A 37 18.62 15.05 -17.15
N ALA A 38 18.69 15.86 -18.21
CA ALA A 38 18.02 17.15 -18.30
C ALA A 38 17.56 17.41 -19.74
N GLY A 39 16.27 17.68 -19.94
CA GLY A 39 15.66 17.85 -21.25
C GLY A 39 15.68 16.57 -22.09
N GLY A 40 15.59 15.39 -21.46
CA GLY A 40 15.62 14.08 -22.11
C GLY A 40 17.00 13.63 -22.62
N VAL A 41 18.08 14.30 -22.22
CA VAL A 41 19.45 13.97 -22.62
C VAL A 41 20.38 13.93 -21.40
N LEU A 42 21.47 13.16 -21.52
CA LEU A 42 22.50 13.11 -20.48
C LEU A 42 23.06 14.52 -20.22
N ASN A 43 22.96 14.98 -18.99
CA ASN A 43 23.47 16.26 -18.54
C ASN A 43 24.95 16.15 -18.19
N THR A 44 25.75 17.05 -18.73
CA THR A 44 27.19 17.13 -18.42
C THR A 44 27.60 18.50 -17.90
N THR A 45 26.62 19.35 -17.57
CA THR A 45 26.83 20.75 -17.20
C THR A 45 26.08 21.10 -15.92
N LYS A 46 26.60 22.07 -15.18
CA LYS A 46 25.91 22.60 -14.00
C LYS A 46 24.62 23.31 -14.43
N ILE A 47 23.52 22.99 -13.76
CA ILE A 47 22.22 23.68 -13.86
C ILE A 47 21.91 24.25 -12.48
N GLN A 48 21.54 25.53 -12.40
CA GLN A 48 21.31 26.28 -11.15
C GLN A 48 19.85 26.62 -10.90
N VAL A 49 18.95 25.90 -11.56
CA VAL A 49 17.50 25.96 -11.38
C VAL A 49 16.92 24.56 -11.53
N TRP A 50 15.84 24.24 -10.81
CA TRP A 50 15.10 22.99 -11.03
C TRP A 50 14.30 23.07 -12.33
N ASP A 51 13.34 23.99 -12.42
CA ASP A 51 12.46 24.16 -13.59
C ASP A 51 13.06 25.13 -14.63
N GLY A 52 14.06 24.66 -15.36
CA GLY A 52 14.88 25.45 -16.29
C GLY A 52 14.73 25.11 -17.78
N THR A 53 15.66 25.64 -18.58
CA THR A 53 15.93 25.13 -19.93
C THR A 53 17.44 24.92 -20.08
N PRO A 54 17.94 23.66 -20.08
CA PRO A 54 17.16 22.42 -19.93
C PRO A 54 16.58 22.27 -18.52
N ASP A 55 15.46 21.57 -18.44
CA ASP A 55 14.78 21.18 -17.20
C ASP A 55 15.41 19.90 -16.64
N ILE A 56 15.47 19.72 -15.33
CA ILE A 56 16.00 18.48 -14.73
C ILE A 56 14.88 17.44 -14.78
N ASP A 57 15.08 16.37 -15.55
CA ASP A 57 13.97 15.47 -15.90
C ASP A 57 13.32 14.90 -14.63
N ASN A 58 12.00 15.08 -14.51
CA ASN A 58 11.13 14.62 -13.42
C ASN A 58 11.30 15.30 -12.05
N TRP A 59 12.18 16.29 -11.94
CA TRP A 59 12.38 17.05 -10.70
C TRP A 59 11.94 18.49 -10.88
N SER A 60 10.99 18.93 -10.04
CA SER A 60 10.45 20.29 -10.07
C SER A 60 10.63 21.00 -8.74
N VAL A 61 10.65 22.33 -8.77
CA VAL A 61 10.63 23.16 -7.56
C VAL A 61 9.32 22.95 -6.83
N TRP A 62 9.40 22.76 -5.52
CA TRP A 62 8.22 22.63 -4.67
C TRP A 62 7.76 24.02 -4.22
N THR A 63 6.94 24.69 -5.03
CA THR A 63 6.54 26.10 -4.82
C THR A 63 5.86 26.37 -3.48
N GLU A 64 5.15 25.40 -2.91
CA GLU A 64 4.48 25.55 -1.61
C GLU A 64 5.44 25.58 -0.42
N MET A 65 6.62 24.97 -0.58
CA MET A 65 7.62 24.80 0.49
C MET A 65 8.88 25.63 0.25
N SER A 66 9.21 25.89 -1.00
CA SER A 66 10.40 26.65 -1.40
C SER A 66 10.20 28.13 -1.08
N THR A 67 11.18 28.69 -0.41
CA THR A 67 11.29 30.15 -0.14
C THR A 67 12.46 30.77 -0.90
N ALA A 68 13.20 29.95 -1.65
CA ALA A 68 14.39 30.34 -2.38
C ALA A 68 14.48 29.52 -3.68
N GLU A 69 14.36 30.16 -4.84
CA GLU A 69 14.23 29.46 -6.13
C GLU A 69 15.54 29.42 -6.95
N ASP A 70 16.49 30.30 -6.64
CA ASP A 70 17.77 30.40 -7.35
C ASP A 70 18.84 29.45 -6.75
N ASP A 71 19.98 29.27 -7.44
CA ASP A 71 21.18 28.58 -6.94
C ASP A 71 20.93 27.19 -6.30
N SER A 72 20.00 26.44 -6.87
CA SER A 72 19.71 25.03 -6.57
C SER A 72 19.51 24.28 -7.87
N GLY A 73 19.96 23.03 -7.96
CA GLY A 73 19.87 22.25 -9.18
C GLY A 73 20.89 21.14 -9.15
N VAL A 74 21.57 20.90 -10.26
CA VAL A 74 22.50 19.78 -10.40
C VAL A 74 23.89 20.21 -10.83
N GLN A 75 24.93 19.56 -10.29
CA GLN A 75 26.32 19.82 -10.67
C GLN A 75 27.19 18.57 -10.57
N ASN A 76 28.31 18.55 -11.27
CA ASN A 76 29.34 17.53 -11.10
C ASN A 76 30.43 18.04 -10.15
N THR A 77 30.41 17.56 -8.90
CA THR A 77 31.45 17.87 -7.90
C THR A 77 32.51 16.78 -7.76
N GLY A 78 32.30 15.62 -8.39
CA GLY A 78 33.04 14.39 -8.12
C GLY A 78 32.62 13.65 -6.85
N ASN A 79 31.55 14.08 -6.17
CA ASN A 79 31.00 13.42 -4.97
C ASN A 79 29.82 12.48 -5.27
N ALA A 80 29.36 12.37 -6.54
CA ALA A 80 28.23 11.53 -6.91
C ALA A 80 28.40 10.09 -6.42
N SER A 81 27.35 9.52 -5.84
CA SER A 81 27.28 8.12 -5.43
C SER A 81 26.77 7.23 -6.56
N ASP A 82 25.99 7.78 -7.49
CA ASP A 82 25.62 7.16 -8.76
C ASP A 82 25.86 8.14 -9.92
N GLY A 83 26.33 7.65 -11.07
CA GLY A 83 26.62 8.53 -12.21
C GLY A 83 27.72 9.57 -11.96
N THR A 84 27.45 10.83 -12.29
CA THR A 84 28.40 11.95 -12.27
C THR A 84 27.84 13.26 -11.71
N MET A 85 26.52 13.39 -11.62
CA MET A 85 25.78 14.56 -11.18
C MET A 85 25.32 14.35 -9.74
N ILE A 86 25.17 15.46 -9.02
CA ILE A 86 24.51 15.49 -7.71
C ILE A 86 23.48 16.60 -7.73
N ALA A 87 22.46 16.47 -6.90
CA ALA A 87 21.56 17.56 -6.57
C ALA A 87 22.18 18.42 -5.46
N PHE A 88 22.15 19.75 -5.63
CA PHE A 88 22.51 20.71 -4.59
C PHE A 88 21.36 21.70 -4.37
N MET A 89 21.10 22.06 -3.12
CA MET A 89 19.96 22.93 -2.78
C MET A 89 20.42 24.06 -1.87
N GLN A 90 20.14 25.32 -2.18
CA GLN A 90 20.40 26.39 -1.21
C GLN A 90 19.42 26.32 -0.02
N GLY A 91 19.76 27.02 1.06
CA GLY A 91 18.88 27.12 2.22
C GLY A 91 17.54 27.77 1.87
N GLY A 92 16.45 27.10 2.25
CA GLY A 92 15.08 27.51 1.94
C GLY A 92 14.54 26.96 0.64
N ASN A 93 15.34 26.21 -0.15
CA ASN A 93 14.86 25.56 -1.37
C ASN A 93 14.15 24.23 -1.06
N ALA A 94 13.20 23.87 -1.91
CA ALA A 94 12.50 22.59 -1.87
C ALA A 94 12.24 22.10 -3.30
N MET A 95 12.28 20.78 -3.50
CA MET A 95 12.01 20.12 -4.79
C MET A 95 11.21 18.84 -4.59
N TYR A 96 10.59 18.34 -5.64
CA TYR A 96 9.90 17.06 -5.62
C TYR A 96 10.06 16.30 -6.95
N ASN A 97 9.79 14.99 -6.88
CA ASN A 97 9.70 14.09 -8.02
C ASN A 97 8.41 13.24 -7.88
N MET A 98 7.41 13.55 -8.70
CA MET A 98 6.12 12.86 -8.69
C MET A 98 6.12 11.65 -9.61
N THR A 99 5.45 10.59 -9.17
CA THR A 99 5.25 9.37 -9.96
C THR A 99 3.78 9.30 -10.41
N SER A 100 3.46 8.35 -11.31
CA SER A 100 2.08 8.05 -11.67
C SER A 100 1.39 7.06 -10.72
N TRP A 101 2.07 6.60 -9.66
CA TRP A 101 1.52 5.60 -8.74
C TRP A 101 0.47 6.20 -7.83
N VAL A 102 -0.68 5.54 -7.71
CA VAL A 102 -1.77 5.91 -6.79
C VAL A 102 -1.83 4.89 -5.65
N PRO A 103 -1.37 5.24 -4.44
CA PRO A 103 -1.29 4.31 -3.33
C PRO A 103 -2.65 3.76 -2.88
N SER A 104 -2.61 2.52 -2.40
CA SER A 104 -3.71 1.86 -1.67
C SER A 104 -3.33 1.63 -0.21
N ALA A 105 -4.35 1.38 0.63
CA ALA A 105 -4.23 1.29 2.08
C ALA A 105 -3.37 0.12 2.58
N GLY A 106 -2.06 0.27 2.60
CA GLY A 106 -1.06 -0.58 3.27
C GLY A 106 0.04 -0.99 2.31
N ASP A 107 0.03 -0.44 1.10
CA ASP A 107 1.20 -0.44 0.25
C ASP A 107 2.41 -0.04 1.10
N GLU A 108 3.51 -0.75 0.91
CA GLU A 108 4.73 -0.47 1.65
C GLU A 108 5.68 0.25 0.71
N PHE A 109 5.88 1.54 0.97
CA PHE A 109 6.88 2.33 0.28
C PHE A 109 8.21 2.18 1.00
N TYR A 110 9.24 1.83 0.24
CA TYR A 110 10.62 1.99 0.65
C TYR A 110 11.22 3.15 -0.15
N PHE A 111 11.92 4.04 0.55
CA PHE A 111 12.71 5.05 -0.14
C PHE A 111 14.06 5.25 0.51
N SER A 112 15.05 5.59 -0.30
CA SER A 112 16.40 5.93 0.12
C SER A 112 17.00 7.02 -0.73
N TRP A 113 18.06 7.64 -0.21
CA TRP A 113 18.91 8.57 -0.94
C TRP A 113 20.29 8.59 -0.29
N ASP A 114 21.27 9.08 -1.02
CA ASP A 114 22.61 9.30 -0.52
C ASP A 114 22.82 10.77 -0.18
N HIS A 115 23.32 11.05 1.02
CA HIS A 115 23.89 12.35 1.35
C HIS A 115 25.39 12.27 1.06
N VAL A 116 25.90 13.02 0.09
CA VAL A 116 27.25 12.80 -0.43
C VAL A 116 28.30 13.81 0.02
N LEU A 117 27.89 14.98 0.54
CA LEU A 117 28.82 15.99 1.05
C LEU A 117 28.87 16.04 2.58
N ARG A 118 30.08 16.14 3.12
CA ARG A 118 30.33 16.27 4.56
C ARG A 118 30.07 17.69 5.08
N GLY A 119 29.39 17.80 6.22
CA GLY A 119 29.20 19.03 6.99
C GLY A 119 27.74 19.21 7.38
N ASP A 120 27.44 20.06 8.35
CA ASP A 120 26.08 20.28 8.93
C ASP A 120 25.10 20.87 7.90
N ARG A 121 24.72 20.07 6.90
CA ARG A 121 23.88 20.47 5.78
C ARG A 121 22.56 19.74 5.83
N ALA A 122 21.74 20.10 6.80
CA ALA A 122 20.51 19.39 7.05
C ALA A 122 19.53 19.51 5.88
N HIS A 123 18.76 18.45 5.68
CA HIS A 123 17.60 18.40 4.80
C HIS A 123 16.64 17.32 5.28
N THR A 124 15.40 17.38 4.80
CA THR A 124 14.38 16.37 5.10
C THR A 124 13.86 15.81 3.79
N VAL A 125 13.76 14.48 3.72
CA VAL A 125 13.08 13.77 2.63
C VAL A 125 11.77 13.18 3.17
N SER A 126 10.70 13.25 2.38
CA SER A 126 9.39 12.69 2.73
C SER A 126 8.71 12.12 1.49
N LEU A 127 7.77 11.21 1.68
CA LEU A 127 6.74 10.97 0.69
C LEU A 127 5.89 12.23 0.54
N VAL A 128 5.55 12.56 -0.70
CA VAL A 128 4.62 13.65 -1.03
C VAL A 128 3.46 13.12 -1.86
N TYR A 129 2.35 13.86 -1.88
CA TYR A 129 1.20 13.54 -2.71
C TYR A 129 0.61 14.77 -3.37
N ASP A 130 0.00 14.56 -4.53
CA ASP A 130 -0.72 15.59 -5.25
C ASP A 130 -2.17 15.72 -4.75
N ALA A 131 -2.44 16.74 -3.93
CA ALA A 131 -3.76 17.03 -3.38
C ALA A 131 -4.57 17.97 -4.29
N GLY A 132 -4.76 17.59 -5.56
CA GLY A 132 -5.53 18.38 -6.53
C GLY A 132 -4.76 19.58 -7.11
N GLY A 133 -3.50 19.35 -7.48
CA GLY A 133 -2.53 20.32 -7.98
C GLY A 133 -1.62 20.92 -6.91
N VAL A 134 -1.76 20.50 -5.65
CA VAL A 134 -0.98 21.03 -4.52
C VAL A 134 -0.14 19.89 -3.94
N ILE A 135 1.17 19.97 -4.13
CA ILE A 135 2.10 18.97 -3.60
C ILE A 135 2.20 19.14 -2.08
N THR A 136 1.86 18.08 -1.35
CA THR A 136 1.77 18.10 0.12
C THR A 136 2.67 17.04 0.73
N SER A 137 3.43 17.40 1.77
CA SER A 137 4.24 16.44 2.53
C SER A 137 3.38 15.50 3.35
N LEU A 138 3.75 14.22 3.37
CA LEU A 138 3.25 13.29 4.37
C LEU A 138 4.19 13.30 5.58
N THR A 139 3.85 14.13 6.58
CA THR A 139 4.68 14.32 7.78
C THR A 139 5.06 13.03 8.50
N ALA A 140 4.21 12.00 8.48
CA ALA A 140 4.51 10.71 9.08
C ALA A 140 5.68 9.94 8.41
N SER A 141 6.08 10.35 7.20
CA SER A 141 7.20 9.77 6.44
C SER A 141 8.46 10.64 6.48
N GLU A 142 8.42 11.84 7.08
CA GLU A 142 9.56 12.76 7.11
C GLU A 142 10.78 12.11 7.77
N THR A 143 11.90 12.13 7.04
CA THR A 143 13.16 11.53 7.46
C THR A 143 14.28 12.58 7.33
N PRO A 144 14.77 13.13 8.44
CA PRO A 144 15.81 14.15 8.41
C PRO A 144 17.19 13.54 8.17
N SER A 145 18.06 14.31 7.54
CA SER A 145 19.50 14.07 7.44
C SER A 145 20.28 15.23 8.07
N THR A 146 21.42 14.94 8.69
CA THR A 146 22.24 15.96 9.37
C THR A 146 23.70 16.00 8.93
N GLY A 147 24.05 15.59 7.71
CA GLY A 147 25.36 15.94 7.13
C GLY A 147 26.48 14.91 7.17
N VAL A 148 26.15 13.64 7.42
CA VAL A 148 27.12 12.54 7.31
C VAL A 148 27.03 11.95 5.91
N VAL A 149 28.17 11.54 5.35
CA VAL A 149 28.18 10.79 4.09
C VAL A 149 27.59 9.41 4.37
N GLU A 150 26.32 9.21 4.01
CA GLU A 150 25.57 8.00 4.31
C GLU A 150 24.38 7.84 3.37
N THR A 151 24.02 6.58 3.14
CA THR A 151 22.71 6.22 2.58
C THR A 151 21.69 6.28 3.70
N ILE A 152 20.63 7.05 3.50
CA ILE A 152 19.52 7.19 4.43
C ILE A 152 18.32 6.56 3.78
N ALA A 153 17.52 5.86 4.57
CA ALA A 153 16.34 5.18 4.09
C ALA A 153 15.22 5.22 5.12
N ASN A 154 13.99 5.07 4.64
CA ASN A 154 12.82 4.86 5.47
C ASN A 154 11.82 3.95 4.76
N THR A 155 10.93 3.36 5.55
CA THR A 155 9.82 2.54 5.07
C THR A 155 8.53 3.10 5.63
N TYR A 156 7.50 3.21 4.78
CA TYR A 156 6.19 3.71 5.16
C TYR A 156 5.10 2.77 4.65
N ILE A 157 4.33 2.21 5.57
CA ILE A 157 3.12 1.42 5.27
C ILE A 157 1.94 2.38 5.28
N VAL A 158 1.18 2.45 4.19
CA VAL A 158 0.03 3.36 4.05
C VAL A 158 -1.12 2.92 4.97
N PRO A 159 -1.45 3.60 6.08
CA PRO A 159 -2.60 3.19 6.90
C PRO A 159 -3.92 3.40 6.14
N SER A 160 -4.97 2.68 6.54
CA SER A 160 -6.34 3.00 6.11
C SER A 160 -6.69 4.45 6.46
N GLY A 161 -7.34 5.16 5.54
CA GLY A 161 -7.64 6.59 5.67
C GLY A 161 -6.44 7.53 5.47
N SER A 162 -5.27 7.02 5.07
CA SER A 162 -4.13 7.87 4.70
C SER A 162 -4.50 8.87 3.60
N PRO A 163 -4.03 10.13 3.68
CA PRO A 163 -4.27 11.12 2.62
C PRO A 163 -3.54 10.77 1.31
N LEU A 164 -2.63 9.80 1.31
CA LEU A 164 -2.03 9.28 0.07
C LEU A 164 -3.05 8.56 -0.81
N ILE A 165 -4.08 7.94 -0.22
CA ILE A 165 -5.01 7.09 -0.95
C ILE A 165 -5.80 7.92 -1.96
N GLY A 166 -5.75 7.50 -3.23
CA GLY A 166 -6.43 8.19 -4.33
C GLY A 166 -5.66 9.38 -4.93
N ASN A 167 -4.48 9.72 -4.40
CA ASN A 167 -3.60 10.75 -4.94
C ASN A 167 -2.33 10.12 -5.51
N THR A 168 -1.69 10.76 -6.50
CA THR A 168 -0.37 10.29 -6.95
C THR A 168 0.69 10.56 -5.89
N VAL A 169 1.67 9.67 -5.75
CA VAL A 169 2.76 9.78 -4.76
C VAL A 169 4.10 10.11 -5.41
N GLY A 170 5.00 10.74 -4.65
CA GLY A 170 6.38 11.03 -5.06
C GLY A 170 7.31 11.19 -3.87
N LEU A 171 8.51 11.69 -4.14
CA LEU A 171 9.45 12.14 -3.11
C LEU A 171 9.56 13.66 -3.11
N GLY A 172 9.60 14.25 -1.91
CA GLY A 172 9.85 15.66 -1.70
C GLY A 172 11.05 15.87 -0.80
N VAL A 173 11.86 16.88 -1.12
CA VAL A 173 13.06 17.27 -0.40
C VAL A 173 12.96 18.72 0.02
N VAL A 174 13.25 19.02 1.29
CA VAL A 174 13.28 20.38 1.83
C VAL A 174 14.63 20.63 2.49
N SER A 175 15.31 21.72 2.11
CA SER A 175 16.55 22.17 2.76
C SER A 175 16.29 23.39 3.65
N PRO A 176 16.28 23.27 4.99
CA PRO A 176 15.98 24.38 5.89
C PRO A 176 17.12 25.42 6.02
N GLY A 177 18.34 25.11 5.58
CA GLY A 177 19.46 26.05 5.75
C GLY A 177 20.84 25.43 5.59
N ALA A 178 21.23 25.08 4.36
CA ALA A 178 22.60 24.81 3.93
C ALA A 178 22.64 24.57 2.41
N TYR A 179 23.74 24.02 1.90
CA TYR A 179 23.88 23.50 0.54
C TYR A 179 24.02 21.96 0.53
N PRO A 180 23.05 21.15 1.01
CA PRO A 180 23.18 19.69 0.96
C PRO A 180 23.53 19.26 -0.47
N GLU A 181 24.42 18.27 -0.60
CA GLU A 181 24.62 17.54 -1.84
C GLU A 181 24.04 16.15 -1.63
N ILE A 182 23.08 15.79 -2.46
CA ILE A 182 22.28 14.57 -2.37
C ILE A 182 22.23 13.89 -3.73
N ASP A 183 22.08 12.58 -3.71
CA ASP A 183 22.15 11.76 -4.92
C ASP A 183 21.39 10.44 -4.75
N ASN A 184 21.21 9.69 -5.85
CA ASN A 184 20.78 8.30 -5.89
C ASN A 184 19.47 8.04 -5.11
N PHE A 185 18.43 8.81 -5.44
CA PHE A 185 17.10 8.59 -4.90
C PHE A 185 16.51 7.29 -5.42
N ILE A 186 15.99 6.49 -4.50
CA ILE A 186 15.24 5.28 -4.77
C ILE A 186 13.88 5.40 -4.10
N LEU A 187 12.82 5.10 -4.83
CA LEU A 187 11.46 4.89 -4.33
C LEU A 187 10.94 3.61 -4.95
N THR A 188 10.61 2.63 -4.11
CA THR A 188 9.94 1.41 -4.53
C THR A 188 8.66 1.23 -3.73
N VAL A 189 7.73 0.47 -4.30
CA VAL A 189 6.50 0.06 -3.63
C VAL A 189 6.38 -1.45 -3.69
N ASN A 190 6.20 -2.07 -2.52
CA ASN A 190 5.66 -3.41 -2.44
C ASN A 190 4.15 -3.26 -2.44
N GLU A 191 3.53 -3.45 -3.61
CA GLU A 191 2.07 -3.52 -3.68
C GLU A 191 1.61 -4.69 -2.81
N VAL A 192 0.71 -4.39 -1.88
CA VAL A 192 -0.02 -5.46 -1.22
C VAL A 192 -1.12 -5.86 -2.18
N ALA A 193 -0.94 -7.02 -2.80
CA ALA A 193 -1.95 -7.59 -3.67
C ALA A 193 -3.32 -7.55 -2.98
N PRO A 194 -4.40 -7.22 -3.71
CA PRO A 194 -5.76 -7.29 -3.17
C PRO A 194 -5.96 -8.66 -2.51
N VAL A 195 -6.44 -8.66 -1.27
CA VAL A 195 -6.68 -9.92 -0.57
C VAL A 195 -7.95 -10.53 -1.17
N ASP A 196 -7.85 -11.76 -1.68
CA ASP A 196 -8.99 -12.45 -2.24
C ASP A 196 -10.03 -12.67 -1.14
N GLY A 197 -11.26 -12.19 -1.33
CA GLY A 197 -12.33 -12.29 -0.34
C GLY A 197 -12.51 -11.04 0.52
N ASP A 198 -11.54 -10.11 0.53
CA ASP A 198 -11.66 -8.79 1.13
C ASP A 198 -12.59 -7.92 0.28
N VAL A 199 -13.74 -7.59 0.86
CA VAL A 199 -14.85 -6.83 0.28
C VAL A 199 -14.80 -5.38 0.74
N ASP A 200 -14.43 -5.11 1.99
CA ASP A 200 -14.47 -3.76 2.56
C ASP A 200 -13.18 -2.94 2.32
N GLY A 201 -12.13 -3.61 1.84
CA GLY A 201 -10.85 -3.02 1.46
C GLY A 201 -9.92 -2.78 2.64
N ASP A 202 -10.18 -3.35 3.81
CA ASP A 202 -9.35 -3.20 5.01
C ASP A 202 -8.15 -4.16 5.07
N ARG A 203 -8.06 -5.07 4.09
CA ARG A 203 -6.97 -6.02 3.85
C ARG A 203 -6.87 -7.18 4.81
N ASP A 204 -7.95 -7.52 5.50
CA ASP A 204 -8.14 -8.88 5.92
C ASP A 204 -9.36 -9.51 5.24
N VAL A 205 -9.57 -10.80 5.52
CA VAL A 205 -10.79 -11.47 5.09
C VAL A 205 -11.47 -11.88 6.37
N ASP A 206 -12.55 -11.23 6.74
CA ASP A 206 -13.16 -11.45 8.04
C ASP A 206 -14.70 -11.43 8.00
N LEU A 207 -15.31 -11.22 9.17
CA LEU A 207 -16.77 -11.22 9.28
C LEU A 207 -17.42 -9.94 8.75
N ASP A 208 -16.70 -8.82 8.71
CA ASP A 208 -17.20 -7.55 8.21
C ASP A 208 -17.41 -7.64 6.69
N ASP A 209 -16.51 -8.31 5.96
CA ASP A 209 -16.71 -8.67 4.54
C ASP A 209 -17.98 -9.50 4.32
N TYR A 210 -18.15 -10.55 5.15
CA TYR A 210 -19.31 -11.41 5.07
C TYR A 210 -20.61 -10.64 5.33
N ILE A 211 -20.59 -9.71 6.29
CA ILE A 211 -21.74 -8.85 6.58
C ILE A 211 -22.11 -8.03 5.34
N ILE A 212 -21.15 -7.49 4.60
CA ILE A 212 -21.40 -6.77 3.34
C ILE A 212 -22.02 -7.69 2.28
N ILE A 213 -21.46 -8.88 2.05
CA ILE A 213 -22.01 -9.86 1.09
C ILE A 213 -23.44 -10.25 1.48
N ARG A 214 -23.69 -10.51 2.76
CA ARG A 214 -25.00 -10.90 3.29
C ARG A 214 -26.02 -9.78 3.10
N ASP A 215 -25.66 -8.55 3.44
CA ASP A 215 -26.57 -7.41 3.45
C ASP A 215 -26.91 -6.93 2.04
N ASN A 216 -26.01 -7.18 1.08
CA ASN A 216 -26.22 -6.89 -0.35
C ASN A 216 -26.67 -8.10 -1.17
N PHE A 217 -27.07 -9.22 -0.56
CA PHE A 217 -27.44 -10.42 -1.30
C PHE A 217 -28.56 -10.16 -2.33
N ARG A 218 -28.31 -10.54 -3.59
CA ARG A 218 -29.09 -10.25 -4.82
C ARG A 218 -29.12 -8.80 -5.29
N LEU A 219 -28.27 -7.93 -4.75
CA LEU A 219 -28.06 -6.61 -5.32
C LEU A 219 -27.52 -6.74 -6.74
N SER A 220 -28.09 -5.99 -7.69
CA SER A 220 -27.60 -5.89 -9.07
C SER A 220 -28.02 -4.53 -9.66
N PRO A 221 -27.12 -3.79 -10.34
CA PRO A 221 -25.70 -4.09 -10.47
C PRO A 221 -24.98 -3.98 -9.12
N ALA A 222 -23.93 -4.77 -8.93
CA ALA A 222 -23.09 -4.73 -7.73
C ALA A 222 -21.62 -4.54 -8.12
N THR A 223 -20.85 -3.98 -7.19
CA THR A 223 -19.40 -3.81 -7.30
C THR A 223 -18.69 -4.70 -6.27
N LYS A 224 -17.36 -4.85 -6.38
CA LYS A 224 -16.57 -5.60 -5.38
C LYS A 224 -16.84 -5.10 -3.95
N GLY A 225 -16.84 -3.79 -3.72
CA GLY A 225 -17.13 -3.17 -2.42
C GLY A 225 -18.57 -3.36 -1.90
N GLN A 226 -19.45 -3.91 -2.73
CA GLN A 226 -20.81 -4.30 -2.36
C GLN A 226 -20.95 -5.81 -2.19
N GLY A 227 -19.86 -6.58 -2.33
CA GLY A 227 -19.82 -8.03 -2.16
C GLY A 227 -19.85 -8.85 -3.44
N ASP A 228 -19.72 -8.24 -4.63
CA ASP A 228 -19.54 -8.97 -5.90
C ASP A 228 -18.07 -9.32 -6.11
N LEU A 229 -17.64 -10.45 -5.53
CA LEU A 229 -16.28 -10.97 -5.60
C LEU A 229 -15.99 -11.71 -6.90
N THR A 230 -17.02 -12.13 -7.64
CA THR A 230 -16.90 -12.88 -8.89
C THR A 230 -16.95 -12.01 -10.15
N GLY A 231 -17.33 -10.73 -10.01
CA GLY A 231 -17.44 -9.77 -11.11
C GLY A 231 -18.63 -10.05 -12.03
N ALA A 232 -19.70 -10.61 -11.48
CA ALA A 232 -20.90 -10.99 -12.23
C ALA A 232 -21.97 -9.86 -12.27
N ASP A 233 -21.67 -8.68 -11.73
CA ASP A 233 -22.57 -7.56 -11.48
C ASP A 233 -23.78 -7.94 -10.59
N VAL A 234 -23.64 -8.99 -9.78
CA VAL A 234 -24.65 -9.45 -8.83
C VAL A 234 -23.98 -10.07 -7.61
N VAL A 235 -24.46 -9.74 -6.42
CA VAL A 235 -24.02 -10.43 -5.19
C VAL A 235 -24.87 -11.67 -5.00
N ASP A 236 -24.31 -12.86 -5.13
CA ASP A 236 -25.02 -14.11 -4.98
C ASP A 236 -24.25 -15.15 -4.14
N PHE A 237 -24.65 -16.44 -4.27
CA PHE A 237 -24.00 -17.50 -3.49
C PHE A 237 -22.57 -17.79 -3.96
N GLN A 238 -22.21 -17.47 -5.19
CA GLN A 238 -20.85 -17.65 -5.69
C GLN A 238 -19.89 -16.71 -4.97
N ASP A 239 -20.29 -15.47 -4.70
CA ASP A 239 -19.46 -14.52 -3.94
C ASP A 239 -19.26 -14.96 -2.50
N PHE A 240 -20.33 -15.42 -1.84
CA PHE A 240 -20.20 -16.02 -0.50
C PHE A 240 -19.25 -17.23 -0.49
N LEU A 241 -19.34 -18.10 -1.51
CA LEU A 241 -18.45 -19.25 -1.61
C LEU A 241 -17.00 -18.83 -1.87
N PHE A 242 -16.80 -17.76 -2.64
CA PHE A 242 -15.48 -17.17 -2.88
C PHE A 242 -14.90 -16.64 -1.56
N TRP A 243 -15.62 -15.76 -0.85
CA TRP A 243 -15.20 -15.27 0.47
C TRP A 243 -14.89 -16.42 1.42
N LYS A 244 -15.80 -17.38 1.56
CA LYS A 244 -15.64 -18.52 2.46
C LYS A 244 -14.40 -19.36 2.15
N SER A 245 -14.01 -19.45 0.88
CA SER A 245 -12.82 -20.20 0.47
C SER A 245 -11.50 -19.50 0.81
N ASN A 246 -11.54 -18.19 1.01
CA ASN A 246 -10.38 -17.37 1.38
C ASN A 246 -10.39 -16.94 2.86
N ALA A 247 -11.54 -17.00 3.53
CA ALA A 247 -11.69 -16.60 4.92
C ALA A 247 -10.84 -17.48 5.86
N PRO A 248 -10.09 -16.87 6.80
CA PRO A 248 -9.34 -17.58 7.82
C PRO A 248 -10.28 -18.32 8.78
N GLN A 249 -9.77 -19.35 9.44
CA GLN A 249 -10.57 -20.16 10.36
C GLN A 249 -11.22 -19.33 11.48
N SER A 250 -10.59 -18.25 11.94
CA SER A 250 -11.14 -17.33 12.94
C SER A 250 -12.46 -16.69 12.48
N ALA A 251 -12.54 -16.23 11.23
CA ALA A 251 -13.76 -15.67 10.66
C ALA A 251 -14.86 -16.74 10.54
N LEU A 252 -14.49 -17.95 10.10
CA LEU A 252 -15.42 -19.09 10.01
C LEU A 252 -15.95 -19.52 11.38
N ASP A 253 -15.12 -19.50 12.41
CA ASP A 253 -15.50 -19.81 13.80
C ASP A 253 -16.46 -18.73 14.34
N GLY A 254 -16.19 -17.46 14.03
CA GLY A 254 -17.08 -16.35 14.36
C GLY A 254 -18.45 -16.47 13.68
N LEU A 255 -18.51 -16.94 12.43
CA LEU A 255 -19.77 -17.19 11.73
C LEU A 255 -20.61 -18.27 12.43
N ALA A 256 -19.97 -19.31 12.98
CA ALA A 256 -20.67 -20.33 13.77
C ALA A 256 -21.26 -19.75 15.07
N ALA A 257 -20.62 -18.75 15.65
CA ALA A 257 -21.13 -18.05 16.84
C ALA A 257 -22.33 -17.13 16.51
N LEU A 258 -22.37 -16.55 15.31
CA LEU A 258 -23.55 -15.81 14.81
C LEU A 258 -24.76 -16.73 14.60
N GLY A 259 -24.52 -17.99 14.27
CA GLY A 259 -25.51 -19.07 14.23
C GLY A 259 -25.97 -19.54 15.61
N GLY A 260 -26.15 -18.61 16.56
CA GLY A 260 -26.56 -18.87 17.95
C GLY A 260 -27.67 -19.92 18.03
N PRO A 261 -27.76 -20.68 19.14
CA PRO A 261 -28.46 -21.96 19.21
C PRO A 261 -29.78 -21.88 18.48
N VAL A 262 -29.82 -22.46 17.28
CA VAL A 262 -31.01 -22.47 16.43
C VAL A 262 -32.11 -23.04 17.31
N PRO A 263 -33.15 -22.26 17.67
CA PRO A 263 -34.18 -22.73 18.57
C PRO A 263 -34.65 -24.07 18.05
N GLU A 264 -34.52 -25.13 18.86
CA GLU A 264 -34.84 -26.47 18.41
C GLU A 264 -36.21 -26.40 17.74
N PRO A 265 -36.34 -26.89 16.49
CA PRO A 265 -37.53 -26.66 15.72
C PRO A 265 -38.72 -27.10 16.56
N ALA A 266 -39.80 -26.31 16.53
CA ALA A 266 -41.04 -26.61 17.25
C ALA A 266 -41.61 -28.01 16.91
N SER A 267 -41.02 -28.73 15.95
CA SER A 267 -41.17 -30.16 15.73
C SER A 267 -40.94 -31.01 16.97
N ALA A 268 -40.01 -30.69 17.87
CA ALA A 268 -39.83 -31.44 19.12
C ALA A 268 -41.06 -31.28 20.04
N LEU A 269 -41.57 -30.05 20.16
CA LEU A 269 -42.83 -29.76 20.87
C LEU A 269 -44.04 -30.39 20.17
N LEU A 270 -44.09 -30.38 18.83
CA LEU A 270 -45.15 -31.03 18.05
C LEU A 270 -45.12 -32.56 18.19
N CYS A 271 -43.94 -33.18 18.24
CA CYS A 271 -43.79 -34.62 18.51
C CYS A 271 -44.29 -34.98 19.92
N LEU A 272 -43.99 -34.16 20.93
CA LEU A 272 -44.51 -34.35 22.28
C LEU A 272 -46.03 -34.12 22.36
N ALA A 273 -46.54 -33.09 21.67
CA ALA A 273 -47.97 -32.81 21.60
C ALA A 273 -48.75 -33.94 20.88
N SER A 274 -48.19 -34.48 19.80
CA SER A 274 -48.81 -35.60 19.07
C SER A 274 -48.75 -36.91 19.87
N ALA A 275 -47.68 -37.16 20.63
CA ALA A 275 -47.62 -38.30 21.56
C ALA A 275 -48.67 -38.19 22.69
N ALA A 276 -48.97 -36.98 23.17
CA ALA A 276 -50.00 -36.75 24.18
C ALA A 276 -51.43 -36.93 23.63
N LEU A 277 -51.64 -36.74 22.33
CA LEU A 277 -52.95 -36.89 21.67
C LEU A 277 -53.25 -38.33 21.20
N LEU A 278 -52.28 -39.25 21.25
CA LEU A 278 -52.53 -40.64 20.88
C LEU A 278 -53.47 -41.32 21.90
N PRO A 279 -54.66 -41.79 21.48
CA PRO A 279 -55.59 -42.43 22.38
C PRO A 279 -54.96 -43.69 22.96
N ARG A 280 -54.90 -43.75 24.30
CA ARG A 280 -54.35 -44.87 25.05
C ARG A 280 -55.21 -46.11 24.81
N ARG A 281 -54.87 -46.91 23.79
CA ARG A 281 -55.55 -48.19 23.50
C ARG A 281 -55.44 -49.09 24.74
N ARG A 282 -56.54 -49.22 25.48
CA ARG A 282 -56.68 -50.25 26.51
C ARG A 282 -56.59 -51.60 25.81
N ARG A 283 -55.54 -52.37 26.09
CA ARG A 283 -55.48 -53.79 25.72
C ARG A 283 -56.56 -54.51 26.53
N ALA A 284 -57.53 -55.09 25.84
CA ALA A 284 -58.51 -56.02 26.38
C ALA A 284 -58.02 -57.45 26.13
#